data_AF-A0A925EN33-F1
#
_entry.id   AF-A0A925EN33-F1
#
_cell.length_a   1.000
_cell.length_b   1.000
_cell.length_c   1.000
_cell.angle_alpha   90.00
_cell.angle_beta   90.00
_cell.angle_gamma   90.00
#
_symmetry.space_group_name_H-M   'P 1'
#
loop_
_entity.id
_entity.type
_entity.pdbx_description
1 polymer ?
#
loop_
_entity_poly.entity_id
_entity_poly.type
_entity_poly.pdbx_seq_one_letter_code
_entity_poly.pdbx_strand_id
1 'polypeptide(L)'
;MASAEEKIAIQTATIRVKQQLTELSKELQKWRSRVELARKQGNEPLVNAAEERVEELTLKGRNLWQQLDELQADLRFEALEIDDELEKLRREIRGIPEVEVTNED
;
A
#
# COMPACT_ATOMS: atom_id res chain seq x y z
N MET A 1 -7.63 17.94 -23.69
CA MET A 1 -7.98 16.52 -23.56
C MET A 1 -6.70 15.74 -23.83
N ALA A 2 -6.36 14.75 -23.00
CA ALA A 2 -5.17 13.94 -23.21
C ALA A 2 -5.25 13.17 -24.54
N SER A 3 -4.15 13.11 -25.29
CA SER A 3 -4.00 12.31 -26.50
C SER A 3 -4.14 10.83 -26.19
N ALA A 4 -4.39 10.01 -27.21
CA ALA A 4 -4.46 8.55 -27.03
C ALA A 4 -3.14 7.97 -26.47
N GLU A 5 -2.01 8.53 -26.88
CA GLU A 5 -0.68 8.15 -26.41
C GLU A 5 -0.49 8.52 -24.93
N GLU A 6 -0.93 9.70 -24.52
CA GLU A 6 -0.89 10.14 -23.12
C GLU A 6 -1.76 9.25 -22.23
N LYS A 7 -2.95 8.88 -22.68
CA LYS A 7 -3.83 7.94 -21.94
C LYS A 7 -3.19 6.56 -21.76
N ILE A 8 -2.57 6.02 -22.80
CA ILE A 8 -1.87 4.72 -22.73
C ILE A 8 -0.67 4.80 -21.77
N ALA A 9 0.07 5.90 -21.80
CA ALA A 9 1.19 6.13 -20.89
C ALA A 9 0.73 6.17 -19.42
N ILE A 10 -0.34 6.89 -19.12
CA ILE A 10 -0.89 6.99 -17.77
C ILE A 10 -1.48 5.65 -17.30
N GLN A 11 -2.18 4.90 -18.17
CA GLN A 11 -2.66 3.55 -17.86
C GLN A 11 -1.49 2.60 -17.55
N THR A 12 -0.43 2.64 -18.34
CA THR A 12 0.78 1.83 -18.14
C THR A 12 1.46 2.17 -16.81
N ALA A 13 1.59 3.46 -16.50
CA ALA A 13 2.11 3.92 -15.22
C ALA A 13 1.24 3.45 -14.04
N THR A 14 -0.08 3.53 -14.17
CA THR A 14 -1.04 3.07 -13.16
C THR A 14 -0.88 1.57 -12.86
N ILE A 15 -0.81 0.74 -13.91
CA ILE A 15 -0.60 -0.71 -13.76
C ILE A 15 0.71 -1.00 -13.04
N ARG A 16 1.79 -0.28 -13.39
CA ARG A 16 3.10 -0.45 -12.75
C ARG A 16 3.04 -0.07 -11.26
N VAL A 17 2.41 1.04 -10.91
CA VAL A 17 2.28 1.47 -9.50
C VAL A 17 1.45 0.44 -8.71
N LYS A 18 0.37 -0.10 -9.28
CA LYS A 18 -0.40 -1.19 -8.65
C LYS A 18 0.45 -2.43 -8.39
N GLN A 19 1.22 -2.89 -9.38
CA GLN A 19 2.14 -4.02 -9.20
C GLN A 19 3.16 -3.75 -8.08
N GLN A 20 3.70 -2.53 -8.00
CA GLN A 20 4.63 -2.14 -6.94
C GLN A 20 3.95 -2.15 -5.56
N LEU A 21 2.70 -1.70 -5.46
CA LEU A 21 1.92 -1.76 -4.23
C LEU A 21 1.62 -3.20 -3.82
N THR A 22 1.31 -4.10 -4.77
CA THR A 22 1.07 -5.52 -4.49
C THR A 22 2.33 -6.20 -3.95
N GLU A 23 3.49 -5.96 -4.57
CA GLU A 23 4.74 -6.51 -4.06
C GLU A 23 5.14 -5.91 -2.71
N LEU A 24 4.84 -4.62 -2.49
CA LEU A 24 5.04 -3.98 -1.19
C LEU A 24 4.15 -4.60 -0.10
N SER A 25 2.89 -4.96 -0.41
CA SER A 25 1.98 -5.60 0.54
C SER A 25 2.57 -6.91 1.07
N LYS A 26 3.09 -7.74 0.15
CA LYS A 26 3.75 -9.00 0.48
C LYS A 26 5.01 -8.78 1.33
N GLU A 27 5.80 -7.77 0.98
CA GLU A 27 7.01 -7.44 1.75
C GLU A 27 6.65 -6.97 3.17
N LEU A 28 5.64 -6.10 3.32
CA LEU A 28 5.14 -5.64 4.61
C LEU A 28 4.63 -6.79 5.48
N GLN A 29 3.82 -7.69 4.92
CA GLN A 29 3.34 -8.88 5.62
C GLN A 29 4.51 -9.74 6.13
N LYS A 30 5.51 -9.99 5.28
CA LYS A 30 6.69 -10.76 5.64
C LYS A 30 7.47 -10.13 6.81
N TRP A 31 7.70 -8.83 6.79
CA TRP A 31 8.44 -8.15 7.85
C TRP A 31 7.64 -8.04 9.15
N ARG A 32 6.32 -7.84 9.08
CA ARG A 32 5.46 -7.90 10.27
C ARG A 32 5.48 -9.28 10.94
N SER A 33 5.37 -10.36 10.16
CA SER A 33 5.53 -11.72 10.71
C SER A 33 6.91 -11.93 11.34
N ARG A 34 7.94 -11.26 10.82
CA ARG A 34 9.29 -11.31 11.39
C ARG A 34 9.40 -10.52 12.70
N VAL A 35 8.75 -9.38 12.83
CA VAL A 35 8.61 -8.63 14.09
C VAL A 35 7.94 -9.52 15.13
N GLU A 36 6.80 -10.15 14.80
CA GLU A 36 6.08 -11.03 15.72
C GLU A 36 6.93 -12.22 16.18
N LEU A 37 7.67 -12.85 15.26
CA LEU A 37 8.56 -13.95 15.59
C LEU A 37 9.71 -13.49 16.49
N ALA A 38 10.33 -12.35 16.19
CA ALA A 38 11.42 -11.80 16.98
C ALA A 38 10.97 -11.44 18.41
N ARG A 39 9.77 -10.86 18.56
CA ARG A 39 9.15 -10.58 19.86
C ARG A 39 8.89 -11.86 20.65
N LYS A 40 8.34 -12.90 20.01
CA LYS A 40 8.12 -14.23 20.65
C LYS A 40 9.43 -14.86 21.13
N GLN A 41 10.55 -14.56 20.48
CA GLN A 41 11.88 -15.04 20.84
C GLN A 41 12.59 -14.14 21.87
N GLY A 42 12.02 -12.99 22.24
CA GLY A 42 12.66 -12.00 23.11
C GLY A 42 13.91 -11.37 22.50
N ASN A 43 14.03 -11.36 21.17
CA ASN A 43 15.20 -10.84 20.45
C ASN A 43 14.99 -9.37 20.06
N GLU A 44 15.08 -8.48 21.05
CA GLU A 44 14.88 -7.03 20.90
C GLU A 44 15.69 -6.38 19.75
N PRO A 45 16.98 -6.71 19.54
CA PRO A 45 17.71 -6.19 18.38
C PRO A 45 17.05 -6.53 17.04
N LEU A 46 16.51 -7.74 16.91
CA LEU A 46 15.83 -8.18 15.68
C LEU A 46 14.44 -7.55 15.54
N VAL A 47 13.75 -7.28 16.66
CA VAL A 47 12.49 -6.52 16.68
C VAL A 47 12.73 -5.13 16.10
N ASN A 48 13.68 -4.39 16.67
CA ASN A 48 13.99 -3.02 16.23
C ASN A 48 14.35 -2.96 14.73
N ALA A 49 15.22 -3.86 14.27
CA ALA A 49 15.62 -3.90 12.86
C ALA A 49 14.46 -4.26 11.92
N ALA A 50 13.54 -5.14 12.35
CA ALA A 50 12.38 -5.51 11.56
C ALA A 50 11.32 -4.39 11.56
N GLU A 51 11.14 -3.67 12.67
CA GLU A 51 10.25 -2.52 12.78
C GLU A 51 10.71 -1.34 11.93
N GLU A 52 12.00 -1.01 11.97
CA GLU A 52 12.59 0.02 11.09
C GLU A 52 12.29 -0.31 9.62
N ARG A 53 12.43 -1.58 9.24
CA ARG A 53 12.11 -2.01 7.87
C ARG A 53 10.61 -1.90 7.54
N VAL A 54 9.72 -2.18 8.49
CA VAL A 54 8.27 -1.98 8.32
C VAL A 54 7.95 -0.49 8.13
N GLU A 55 8.60 0.40 8.86
CA GLU A 55 8.43 1.86 8.73
C GLU A 55 8.89 2.36 7.35
N GLU A 56 10.07 1.95 6.89
CA GLU A 56 10.57 2.26 5.55
C GLU A 56 9.59 1.84 4.45
N LEU A 57 9.07 0.61 4.55
CA LEU A 57 8.12 0.07 3.58
C LEU A 57 6.77 0.81 3.65
N THR A 58 6.34 1.20 4.85
CA THR A 58 5.12 2.00 5.04
C THR A 58 5.27 3.37 4.37
N LEU A 59 6.41 4.05 4.55
CA LEU A 59 6.70 5.32 3.88
C LEU A 59 6.70 5.17 2.36
N LYS A 60 7.35 4.13 1.85
CA LYS A 60 7.34 3.81 0.41
C LYS A 60 5.92 3.58 -0.10
N GLY A 61 5.09 2.90 0.66
CA GLY A 61 3.68 2.68 0.32
C GLY A 61 2.88 3.97 0.26
N ARG A 62 3.08 4.91 1.20
CA ARG A 62 2.44 6.24 1.15
C ARG A 62 2.77 6.97 -0.15
N ASN A 63 4.04 6.95 -0.56
CA ASN A 63 4.49 7.60 -1.78
C ASN A 63 3.87 6.96 -3.04
N LEU A 64 3.79 5.63 -3.08
CA LEU A 64 3.16 4.91 -4.20
C LEU A 64 1.65 5.19 -4.28
N TRP A 65 0.97 5.27 -3.13
CA TRP A 65 -0.44 5.65 -3.08
C TRP A 65 -0.67 7.08 -3.55
N GLN A 66 0.20 8.01 -3.18
CA GLN A 66 0.13 9.37 -3.68
C GLN A 66 0.33 9.43 -5.20
N GLN A 67 1.32 8.71 -5.73
CA GLN A 67 1.53 8.62 -7.19
C GLN A 67 0.32 8.02 -7.89
N LEU A 68 -0.31 7.00 -7.31
CA LEU A 68 -1.52 6.41 -7.88
C LEU A 68 -2.68 7.40 -7.92
N ASP A 69 -2.89 8.15 -6.83
CA ASP A 69 -3.94 9.18 -6.75
C ASP A 69 -3.70 10.30 -7.79
N GLU A 70 -2.45 10.72 -7.99
CA GLU A 70 -2.05 11.72 -8.99
C GLU A 70 -2.33 11.21 -10.42
N LEU A 71 -1.92 9.98 -10.75
CA LEU A 71 -2.17 9.36 -12.06
C LEU A 71 -3.67 9.19 -12.34
N GLN A 72 -4.46 8.84 -11.33
CA GLN A 72 -5.91 8.69 -11.47
C GLN A 72 -6.63 10.04 -11.62
N ALA A 73 -6.14 11.10 -10.98
CA ALA A 73 -6.68 12.44 -11.16
C ALA A 73 -6.53 12.93 -12.63
N ASP A 74 -5.42 12.58 -13.27
CA ASP A 74 -5.14 12.92 -14.67
C ASP A 74 -6.03 12.14 -15.66
N LEU A 75 -6.45 10.93 -15.31
CA LEU A 75 -7.37 10.12 -16.14
C LEU A 75 -8.83 10.58 -16.09
N ARG A 76 -9.23 11.50 -15.18
CA ARG A 76 -10.59 12.05 -15.01
C ARG A 76 -11.72 11.10 -15.50
N PHE A 77 -11.97 10.00 -14.79
CA PHE A 77 -13.01 8.98 -15.09
C PHE A 77 -12.59 7.72 -15.87
N GLU A 78 -11.54 7.04 -15.42
CA GLU A 78 -11.55 5.57 -15.45
C GLU A 78 -10.95 5.12 -14.12
N ALA A 79 -11.82 4.89 -13.13
CA ALA A 79 -11.41 4.27 -11.88
C ALA A 79 -10.94 2.86 -12.22
N LEU A 80 -9.65 2.71 -12.53
CA LEU A 80 -9.01 1.41 -12.64
C LEU A 80 -9.18 0.76 -11.27
N GLU A 81 -10.04 -0.25 -11.17
CA GLU A 81 -10.41 -0.94 -9.93
C GLU A 81 -9.16 -1.26 -9.10
N ILE A 82 -9.14 -0.78 -7.86
CA ILE A 82 -8.18 -1.21 -6.86
C ILE A 82 -8.75 -2.51 -6.29
N ASP A 83 -7.93 -3.56 -6.24
CA ASP A 83 -8.35 -4.82 -5.62
C ASP A 83 -8.51 -4.68 -4.10
N ASP A 84 -9.32 -5.55 -3.48
CA ASP A 84 -9.64 -5.48 -2.05
C ASP A 84 -8.38 -5.58 -1.16
N GLU A 85 -7.35 -6.29 -1.62
CA GLU A 85 -6.08 -6.46 -0.90
C GLU A 85 -5.28 -5.15 -0.84
N LEU A 86 -5.22 -4.42 -1.95
CA LEU A 86 -4.60 -3.10 -2.01
C LEU A 86 -5.42 -2.07 -1.25
N GLU A 87 -6.74 -2.12 -1.32
CA GLU A 87 -7.60 -1.21 -0.54
C GLU A 87 -7.39 -1.40 0.96
N LYS A 88 -7.27 -2.66 1.42
CA LYS A 88 -6.89 -2.98 2.80
C LYS A 88 -5.52 -2.39 3.16
N LEU A 89 -4.51 -2.62 2.33
CA LEU A 89 -3.17 -2.06 2.54
C LEU A 89 -3.21 -0.52 2.63
N ARG A 90 -4.01 0.14 1.78
CA ARG A 90 -4.18 1.60 1.77
C ARG A 90 -4.67 2.12 3.12
N ARG A 91 -5.68 1.47 3.70
CA ARG A 91 -6.26 1.83 5.01
C ARG A 91 -5.22 1.68 6.12
N GLU A 92 -4.53 0.54 6.14
CA GLU A 92 -3.48 0.24 7.11
C GLU A 92 -2.34 1.29 7.08
N ILE A 93 -1.86 1.65 5.88
CA ILE A 93 -0.74 2.59 5.72
C ILE A 93 -1.14 4.04 6.02
N ARG A 94 -2.37 4.43 5.70
CA ARG A 94 -2.93 5.76 6.02
C ARG A 94 -3.28 5.90 7.51
N GLY A 95 -3.22 4.82 8.28
CA GLY A 95 -3.62 4.83 9.69
C GLY A 95 -5.12 5.11 9.86
N ILE A 96 -5.93 4.80 8.84
CA ILE A 96 -7.39 4.78 9.01
C ILE A 96 -7.68 3.40 9.59
N PRO A 97 -7.95 3.28 10.90
CA PRO A 97 -8.35 2.00 11.45
C PRO A 97 -9.55 1.49 10.68
N GLU A 98 -9.60 0.18 10.45
CA GLU A 98 -10.81 -0.50 10.04
C GLU A 98 -11.87 -0.10 11.06
N VAL A 99 -12.79 0.81 10.68
CA VAL A 99 -13.91 1.16 11.54
C VAL A 99 -14.67 -0.15 11.66
N GLU A 100 -14.53 -0.83 12.78
CA GLU A 100 -15.50 -1.82 13.22
C GLU A 100 -16.84 -1.09 13.19
N VAL A 101 -17.59 -1.28 12.10
CA VAL A 101 -19.01 -0.96 12.08
C VAL A 101 -19.64 -2.03 12.95
N THR A 102 -19.51 -1.88 14.26
CA THR A 102 -20.42 -2.49 15.23
C THR A 102 -21.78 -1.87 14.95
N ASN A 103 -22.54 -2.55 14.09
CA ASN A 103 -23.98 -2.38 14.04
C ASN A 103 -24.54 -2.96 15.34
N GLU A 104 -24.54 -2.14 16.39
CA GLU A 104 -25.46 -2.26 17.53
C GLU A 104 -26.45 -1.12 17.42
N ASP A 105 -27.60 -1.41 16.80
CA ASP A 105 -28.95 -1.26 17.36
C ASP A 105 -30.03 -1.65 16.32
#